data_AF-K1RF94-F1
#
_entry.id   AF-K1RF94-F1
#
_cell.length_a   1.000
_cell.length_b   1.000
_cell.length_c   1.000
_cell.angle_alpha   90.00
_cell.angle_beta   90.00
_cell.angle_gamma   90.00
#
_symmetry.space_group_name_H-M   'P 1'
#
loop_
_entity.id
_entity.type
_entity.pdbx_description
1 polymer ?
#
loop_
_entity_poly.entity_id
_entity_poly.type
_entity_poly.pdbx_seq_one_letter_code
_entity_poly.pdbx_strand_id
1 'polypeptide(L)' 'MYSKAVAEYLERFIKTENCFMHTLIEKDVIPGFLTACEIPGILSRNIKIDTVAIAPEYQNKVYETA' A
#
# COMPACT_ATOMS: atom_id res chain seq x y z
N MET A 1 -11.57 -16.36 1.93
CA MET A 1 -12.45 -15.25 2.35
C MET A 1 -11.55 -14.19 2.97
N TYR A 2 -11.42 -13.02 2.35
CA TYR A 2 -10.87 -11.86 3.06
C TYR A 2 -11.87 -11.49 4.17
N SER A 3 -11.39 -11.23 5.38
CA SER A 3 -12.28 -10.82 6.46
C SER A 3 -12.85 -9.44 6.14
N LYS A 4 -14.09 -9.15 6.57
CA LYS A 4 -14.72 -7.83 6.42
C LYS A 4 -13.80 -6.70 6.89
N ALA A 5 -13.05 -6.94 7.97
CA ALA A 5 -12.08 -5.98 8.51
C ALA A 5 -10.94 -5.64 7.54
N VAL A 6 -10.45 -6.62 6.75
CA VAL A 6 -9.41 -6.36 5.73
C VAL A 6 -9.98 -5.53 4.59
N ALA A 7 -11.20 -5.84 4.14
CA ALA A 7 -11.85 -5.06 3.09
C ALA A 7 -12.07 -3.60 3.53
N GLU A 8 -12.61 -3.38 4.74
CA GLU A 8 -12.83 -2.05 5.30
C GLU A 8 -11.50 -1.28 5.47
N TYR A 9 -10.44 -1.96 5.89
CA TYR A 9 -9.10 -1.35 6.00
C TYR A 9 -8.60 -0.86 4.64
N LEU A 10 -8.66 -1.70 3.61
CA LEU A 10 -8.15 -1.36 2.27
C LEU A 10 -9.02 -0.29 1.59
N GLU A 11 -10.35 -0.36 1.74
CA GLU A 11 -11.27 0.62 1.18
C GLU A 11 -10.96 2.04 1.65
N ARG A 12 -10.45 2.22 2.87
CA ARG A 12 -10.06 3.54 3.39
C ARG A 12 -9.04 4.22 2.48
N PHE A 13 -8.05 3.49 1.97
CA PHE A 13 -6.99 4.07 1.14
C PHE A 13 -7.42 4.34 -0.30
N ILE A 14 -8.53 3.75 -0.74
CA ILE A 14 -9.12 3.99 -2.07
C ILE A 14 -10.10 5.17 -2.01
N LYS A 15 -10.86 5.30 -0.91
CA LYS A 15 -11.93 6.29 -0.76
C LYS A 15 -11.49 7.61 -0.14
N THR A 16 -10.38 7.62 0.60
CA THR A 16 -9.89 8.84 1.26
C THR A 16 -9.02 9.65 0.31
N GLU A 17 -9.36 10.92 0.12
CA GLU A 17 -8.54 11.85 -0.64
C GLU A 17 -7.14 11.96 -0.02
N ASN A 18 -6.11 12.00 -0.87
CA ASN A 18 -4.69 12.00 -0.49
C ASN A 18 -4.15 10.69 0.11
N CYS A 19 -4.95 9.63 0.18
CA CYS A 19 -4.45 8.28 0.44
C CYS A 19 -4.30 7.49 -0.86
N PHE A 20 -3.37 6.54 -0.86
CA PHE A 20 -3.15 5.67 -2.00
C PHE A 20 -2.68 4.29 -1.56
N MET A 21 -2.98 3.32 -2.41
CA MET A 21 -2.50 1.95 -2.30
C MET A 21 -1.76 1.58 -3.59
N HIS A 22 -0.52 1.15 -3.46
CA HIS A 22 0.25 0.57 -4.56
C HIS A 22 0.38 -0.93 -4.36
N THR A 23 0.05 -1.68 -5.41
CA THR A 23 0.23 -3.12 -5.44
C THR A 23 1.45 -3.47 -6.29
N LEU A 24 2.31 -4.32 -5.78
CA LEU A 24 3.31 -5.00 -6.61
C LEU A 24 2.58 -6.10 -7.38
N ILE A 25 2.83 -6.21 -8.70
CA ILE A 25 2.22 -7.22 -9.56
C ILE A 25 3.33 -7.99 -10.28
N GLU A 26 3.36 -9.31 -10.13
CA GLU A 26 4.30 -10.20 -10.83
C GLU A 26 3.50 -11.36 -11.45
N LYS A 27 3.52 -11.52 -12.78
CA LYS A 27 2.86 -12.64 -13.50
C LYS A 27 1.44 -12.93 -12.99
N ASP A 28 0.62 -11.88 -12.91
CA ASP A 28 -0.79 -11.91 -12.46
C ASP A 28 -1.03 -12.21 -10.98
N VAL A 29 0.01 -12.24 -10.13
CA VAL A 29 -0.13 -12.30 -8.67
C VAL A 29 0.22 -10.98 -8.01
N ILE A 30 -0.35 -10.74 -6.83
CA ILE A 30 -0.04 -9.58 -5.96
C ILE A 30 0.87 -10.07 -4.82
N PRO A 31 2.20 -10.09 -5.02
CA PRO A 31 3.15 -10.52 -3.99
C PRO A 31 3.29 -9.54 -2.83
N GLY A 32 2.82 -8.30 -2.98
CA GLY A 32 2.90 -7.30 -1.93
C GLY A 32 2.13 -6.03 -2.25
N PHE A 33 1.98 -5.18 -1.24
CA PHE A 33 1.36 -3.88 -1.37
C PHE A 33 1.92 -2.87 -0.37
N LEU A 34 1.73 -1.61 -0.69
CA LEU A 34 2.04 -0.44 0.11
C LEU A 34 0.74 0.37 0.26
N THR A 35 0.44 0.81 1.48
CA THR A 35 -0.58 1.85 1.72
C THR A 35 0.06 3.06 2.36
N ALA A 36 -0.28 4.25 1.87
CA ALA A 36 0.22 5.50 2.40
C ALA A 36 -0.79 6.63 2.23
N CYS A 37 -0.59 7.72 2.98
CA CYS A 37 -1.36 8.95 2.82
C CYS A 37 -0.44 10.17 2.85
N GLU A 38 -0.76 11.18 2.04
CA GLU A 38 -0.17 12.51 2.20
C GLU A 38 -0.74 13.16 3.47
N ILE A 39 0.14 13.75 4.27
CA ILE A 39 -0.19 14.51 5.46
C ILE A 39 0.31 15.93 5.25
N PRO A 40 -0.53 16.95 5.47
CA PRO A 40 -0.10 18.34 5.40
C PRO A 40 0.95 18.60 6.49
N GLY A 41 2.13 19.02 6.07
CA GLY A 41 3.11 19.68 6.93
C GLY A 41 2.91 21.19 6.89
N ILE A 42 3.41 21.89 7.91
CA ILE A 42 3.28 23.36 8.03
C ILE A 42 3.91 24.06 6.80
N LEU A 43 4.96 23.50 6.22
CA LEU A 43 5.68 24.03 5.05
C LEU A 43 5.99 22.95 3.98
N SER A 44 5.44 21.75 4.11
CA SER A 44 5.74 20.62 3.22
C SER A 44 4.53 19.71 3.05
N ARG A 45 4.56 18.84 2.03
CA ARG A 45 3.72 17.64 2.01
C ARG A 45 4.59 16.47 2.45
N ASN A 46 4.12 15.70 3.42
CA ASN A 46 4.80 14.51 3.90
C ASN A 46 3.99 13.28 3.49
N ILE A 47 4.65 12.16 3.20
CA ILE A 47 3.97 10.88 2.94
C ILE A 47 4.16 10.01 4.18
N LYS A 48 3.04 9.60 4.80
CA LYS A 48 3.05 8.62 5.87
C LYS A 48 2.78 7.25 5.27
N ILE A 49 3.75 6.35 5.40
CA ILE A 49 3.58 4.95 5.04
C ILE A 49 2.87 4.26 6.22
N ASP A 50 1.69 3.69 5.96
CA ASP A 50 0.91 2.97 6.98
C ASP A 50 1.21 1.48 6.97
N THR A 51 1.44 0.88 5.80
CA THR A 51 1.75 -0.55 5.69
C THR A 51 2.60 -0.83 4.46
N VAL A 52 3.59 -1.71 4.65
CA VAL A 52 4.34 -2.39 3.60
C VAL A 52 4.22 -3.87 3.90
N ALA A 53 3.65 -4.63 2.97
CA ALA A 53 3.51 -6.07 3.11
C ALA A 53 4.05 -6.76 1.87
N ILE A 54 4.87 -7.79 2.06
CA ILE A 54 5.39 -8.67 1.01
C ILE A 54 5.24 -10.11 1.51
N ALA A 55 4.61 -10.94 0.69
CA ALA A 55 4.45 -12.37 0.94
C ALA A 55 5.84 -13.03 1.13
N PRO A 56 6.03 -13.92 2.13
CA PRO A 56 7.35 -14.43 2.50
C PRO A 56 8.19 -14.98 1.36
N GLU A 57 7.58 -15.70 0.43
CA GLU A 57 8.22 -16.31 -0.74
C GLU A 57 8.69 -15.29 -1.80
N TYR A 58 8.27 -14.04 -1.66
CA TYR A 58 8.66 -12.89 -2.49
C TYR A 58 9.61 -11.94 -1.75
N GLN A 59 10.02 -12.22 -0.51
CA GLN A 59 10.96 -11.36 0.22
C GLN A 59 12.41 -11.49 -0.28
N ASN A 60 13.30 -10.59 0.16
CA ASN A 60 14.72 -10.55 -0.17
C ASN A 60 15.04 -10.37 -1.68
N LYS A 61 14.08 -9.83 -2.43
CA LYS A 61 14.27 -9.37 -3.81
C LYS A 61 14.16 -7.86 -3.85
N VAL A 62 14.87 -7.23 -4.78
CA VAL A 62 14.67 -5.81 -5.09
C VAL A 62 13.52 -5.72 -6.09
N TYR A 63 12.50 -4.96 -5.72
CA TYR A 63 11.39 -4.62 -6.59
C TYR A 63 11.54 -3.16 -6.99
N GLU A 64 11.72 -2.94 -8.29
CA GLU A 64 11.73 -1.60 -8.85
C GLU A 64 10.34 -1.28 -9.38
N THR A 65 9.85 -0.11 -9.05
CA THR A 65 8.66 0.47 -9.68
C THR A 65 9.14 1.37 -10.82
N ALA A 66 8.68 1.11 -12.04
CA ALA A 66 8.95 1.97 -13.20
C ALA A 66 8.31 3.37 -13.05
#